data_AF-A0A967HEH3-F1
#
_entry.id   AF-A0A967HEH3-F1
#
_cell.length_a   1.000
_cell.length_b   1.000
_cell.length_c   1.000
_cell.angle_alpha   90.00
_cell.angle_beta   90.00
_cell.angle_gamma   90.00
#
_symmetry.space_group_name_H-M   'P 1'
#
loop_
_entity.id
_entity.type
_entity.pdbx_description
1 polymer ?
#
loop_
_entity_poly.entity_id
_entity_poly.type
_entity_poly.pdbx_seq_one_letter_code
_entity_poly.pdbx_strand_id
1 'polypeptide(L)'
;MVADDLGAPRHMAVAENGDLYVALRGRRDRRGAALALRDTTGDGVADVRVTFDERGGTGIELWRDWVYVGHDDGVVRYRRAAGALAPEGEPERIVTGLPAPGGHAAKPVEISPEGDLYLNIGSPSNACQVDGREPGSPGEDPCEEREIHASVWRFDADAPGQTLADGQRFAAGMRNTVALEYNRLEGQVYAAIHGRDQLFQNWGDLYTAEESAELPAEEFVRVTEGADFGWPYCYYDQRQGRKVLAPEYGGDGETVGRCAEMDDPLIGFPGHWAPNDLLFYDGDQFPARYRGGAFIAFHGSWNRAPLPQEGANVVFVPRVDGEFGEWTVFARGREDWAETREHRPTGLAIGPDGSLFISDDAGGRIWRVVYRPGG
;
A
#
# COMPACT_ATOMS: atom_id res chain seq x y z
N MET A 1 5.33 21.07 7.98
CA MET A 1 6.21 19.88 7.90
C MET A 1 6.35 19.38 9.32
N VAL A 2 6.14 18.09 9.56
CA VAL A 2 6.14 17.50 10.91
C VAL A 2 7.54 17.05 11.31
N ALA A 3 8.21 16.36 10.38
CA ALA A 3 9.55 15.85 10.57
C ALA A 3 10.26 15.69 9.22
N ASP A 4 11.58 15.69 9.26
CA ASP A 4 12.50 15.55 8.15
C ASP A 4 13.77 14.77 8.56
N ASP A 5 14.63 14.46 7.58
CA ASP A 5 15.85 13.64 7.75
C ASP A 5 15.57 12.25 8.38
N LEU A 6 14.39 11.69 8.11
CA LEU A 6 13.99 10.40 8.67
C LEU A 6 14.59 9.21 7.91
N GLY A 7 15.12 9.42 6.71
CA GLY A 7 15.50 8.33 5.81
C GLY A 7 14.36 7.98 4.87
N ALA A 8 13.72 6.82 5.04
CA ALA A 8 12.69 6.33 4.12
C ALA A 8 11.37 6.01 4.85
N PRO A 9 10.63 7.02 5.33
CA PRO A 9 9.37 6.80 6.02
C PRO A 9 8.33 6.11 5.14
N ARG A 10 7.70 5.07 5.68
CA ARG A 10 6.67 4.25 5.05
C ARG A 10 5.31 4.54 5.71
N HIS A 11 4.60 3.50 6.16
CA HIS A 11 3.30 3.65 6.82
C HIS A 11 3.45 4.26 8.21
N MET A 12 2.35 4.85 8.66
CA MET A 12 2.28 5.65 9.87
C MET A 12 0.96 5.39 10.59
N ALA A 13 0.98 5.55 11.91
CA ALA A 13 -0.25 5.62 12.70
C ALA A 13 -0.13 6.72 13.75
N VAL A 14 -1.24 7.40 14.03
CA VAL A 14 -1.29 8.49 15.02
C VAL A 14 -2.17 8.04 16.18
N ALA A 15 -1.64 8.15 17.40
CA ALA A 15 -2.39 7.86 18.61
C ALA A 15 -3.33 9.02 18.99
N GLU A 16 -4.32 8.73 19.83
CA GLU A 16 -5.31 9.73 20.30
C GLU A 16 -4.67 10.96 20.96
N ASN A 17 -3.51 10.79 21.59
CA ASN A 17 -2.75 11.88 22.21
C ASN A 17 -1.88 12.67 21.21
N GLY A 18 -1.90 12.32 19.92
CA GLY A 18 -1.13 12.97 18.85
C GLY A 18 0.26 12.39 18.61
N ASP A 19 0.69 11.36 19.34
CA ASP A 19 1.96 10.68 19.06
C ASP A 19 1.91 9.99 17.71
N LEU A 20 2.95 10.19 16.90
CA LEU A 20 3.05 9.65 15.55
C LEU A 20 4.08 8.53 15.52
N TYR A 21 3.66 7.35 15.10
CA TYR A 21 4.51 6.19 14.89
C TYR A 21 4.75 6.01 13.40
N VAL A 22 6.00 5.73 13.00
CA VAL A 22 6.38 5.60 11.59
C VAL A 22 7.39 4.49 11.37
N ALA A 23 7.13 3.62 10.38
CA ALA A 23 8.10 2.64 9.92
C ALA A 23 9.05 3.29 8.91
N LEU A 24 10.32 2.95 9.00
CA LEU A 24 11.35 3.34 8.05
C LEU A 24 11.86 2.10 7.34
N ARG A 25 11.83 2.13 6.00
CA ARG A 25 12.42 1.05 5.19
C ARG A 25 13.94 1.18 5.17
N GLY A 26 14.64 0.05 5.29
CA GLY A 26 16.08 0.00 5.08
C GLY A 26 16.47 0.37 3.64
N ARG A 27 17.58 1.07 3.49
CA ARG A 27 18.26 1.35 2.22
C ARG A 27 19.66 0.74 2.23
N ARG A 28 20.35 0.75 1.09
CA ARG A 28 21.69 0.15 0.95
C ARG A 28 22.70 0.69 1.98
N ASP A 29 22.54 1.93 2.40
CA ASP A 29 23.42 2.69 3.29
C ASP A 29 22.83 2.98 4.68
N ARG A 30 21.56 2.65 4.93
CA ARG A 30 20.87 2.94 6.20
C ARG A 30 19.96 1.76 6.59
N ARG A 31 20.06 1.29 7.83
CA ARG A 31 19.14 0.27 8.36
C ARG A 31 17.71 0.81 8.41
N GLY A 32 16.72 -0.09 8.38
CA GLY A 32 15.35 0.29 8.72
C GLY A 32 15.24 0.59 10.22
N ALA A 33 14.11 1.17 10.61
CA ALA A 33 13.77 1.42 12.01
C ALA A 33 12.26 1.66 12.15
N ALA A 34 11.73 1.68 13.38
CA ALA A 34 10.45 2.31 13.68
C ALA A 34 10.66 3.42 14.71
N LEU A 35 10.05 4.57 14.45
CA LEU A 35 10.19 5.78 15.27
C LEU A 35 8.86 6.15 15.90
N ALA A 36 8.92 6.66 17.13
CA ALA A 36 7.85 7.41 17.77
C ALA A 36 8.23 8.90 17.81
N LEU A 37 7.33 9.76 17.36
CA LEU A 37 7.50 11.20 17.20
C LEU A 37 6.46 11.94 18.05
N ARG A 38 6.88 13.01 18.74
CA ARG A 38 6.00 13.87 19.54
C ARG A 38 6.34 15.34 19.33
N ASP A 39 5.29 16.15 19.22
CA ASP A 39 5.35 17.61 19.30
C ASP A 39 4.91 18.04 20.71
N THR A 40 5.85 18.51 21.52
CA THR A 40 5.61 18.99 22.88
C THR A 40 5.22 20.46 22.94
N THR A 41 5.35 21.18 21.83
CA THR A 41 5.15 22.63 21.74
C THR A 41 3.82 23.01 21.10
N GLY A 42 3.21 22.10 20.34
CA GLY A 42 1.95 22.30 19.63
C GLY A 42 2.10 23.13 18.35
N ASP A 43 3.31 23.35 17.84
CA ASP A 43 3.57 24.10 16.61
C ASP A 43 3.43 23.26 15.32
N GLY A 44 3.17 21.95 15.48
CA GLY A 44 3.02 20.97 14.42
C GLY A 44 4.33 20.32 13.96
N VAL A 45 5.46 20.58 14.66
CA VAL A 45 6.78 19.99 14.39
C VAL A 45 7.15 19.05 15.54
N ALA A 46 7.56 17.82 15.23
CA ALA A 46 8.01 16.88 16.24
C ALA A 46 9.42 17.26 16.75
N ASP A 47 9.51 17.64 18.02
CA ASP A 47 10.76 17.95 18.73
C ASP A 47 11.35 16.76 19.50
N VAL A 48 10.55 15.72 19.74
CA VAL A 48 11.01 14.46 20.35
C VAL A 48 10.91 13.33 19.32
N ARG A 49 12.01 12.58 19.17
CA ARG A 49 12.12 11.42 18.28
C ARG A 49 12.77 10.26 19.03
N VAL A 50 12.12 9.10 19.05
CA VAL A 50 12.63 7.88 19.72
C VAL A 50 12.57 6.71 18.75
N THR A 51 13.71 6.05 18.52
CA THR A 51 13.74 4.75 17.85
C THR A 51 13.37 3.67 18.85
N PHE A 52 12.34 2.87 18.55
CA PHE A 52 11.91 1.74 19.39
C PHE A 52 12.07 0.38 18.71
N ASP A 53 12.33 0.37 17.40
CA ASP A 53 12.69 -0.82 16.63
C ASP A 53 13.82 -0.48 15.65
N GLU A 54 14.80 -1.36 15.52
CA GLU A 54 16.03 -1.19 14.70
C GLU A 54 15.99 -2.00 13.40
N ARG A 55 14.85 -2.61 13.08
CA ARG A 55 14.65 -3.41 11.85
C ARG A 55 13.85 -2.63 10.81
N GLY A 56 12.81 -1.92 11.24
CA GLY A 56 11.84 -1.22 10.42
C GLY A 56 11.05 -2.13 9.52
N GLY A 57 10.62 -1.61 8.37
CA GLY A 57 9.79 -2.35 7.43
C GLY A 57 8.82 -1.42 6.73
N THR A 58 7.58 -1.86 6.56
CA THR A 58 6.54 -1.08 5.88
C THR A 58 5.39 -0.68 6.80
N GLY A 59 4.71 -1.64 7.43
CA GLY A 59 3.47 -1.40 8.18
C GLY A 59 3.70 -0.88 9.60
N ILE A 60 2.82 0.01 10.04
CA ILE A 60 2.64 0.44 11.43
C ILE A 60 1.14 0.48 11.69
N GLU A 61 0.67 -0.17 12.75
CA GLU A 61 -0.73 -0.04 13.18
C GLU A 61 -0.86 0.04 14.69
N LEU A 62 -1.86 0.78 15.15
CA LEU A 62 -2.20 0.92 16.56
C LEU A 62 -3.45 0.10 16.86
N TRP A 63 -3.32 -0.84 17.79
CA TRP A 63 -4.47 -1.62 18.22
C TRP A 63 -4.41 -1.86 19.73
N ARG A 64 -5.43 -1.36 20.43
CA ARG A 64 -5.50 -1.33 21.91
C ARG A 64 -4.24 -0.65 22.49
N ASP A 65 -3.55 -1.31 23.42
CA ASP A 65 -2.34 -0.82 24.08
C ASP A 65 -1.06 -1.24 23.33
N TRP A 66 -1.12 -1.52 22.03
CA TRP A 66 0.01 -2.05 21.26
C TRP A 66 0.28 -1.24 19.99
N VAL A 67 1.57 -1.17 19.64
CA VAL A 67 2.04 -0.73 18.32
C VAL A 67 2.56 -1.95 17.59
N TYR A 68 1.98 -2.24 16.42
CA TYR A 68 2.40 -3.32 15.54
C TYR A 68 3.35 -2.78 14.49
N VAL A 69 4.40 -3.54 14.18
CA VAL A 69 5.40 -3.21 13.15
C VAL A 69 5.50 -4.38 12.17
N GLY A 70 5.23 -4.09 10.89
CA GLY A 70 5.35 -5.06 9.80
C GLY A 70 6.77 -5.07 9.24
N HIS A 71 7.55 -6.06 9.66
CA HIS A 71 8.85 -6.38 9.07
C HIS A 71 8.67 -7.14 7.75
N ASP A 72 9.72 -7.19 6.93
CA ASP A 72 9.70 -7.90 5.65
C ASP A 72 9.34 -9.41 5.77
N ASP A 73 9.63 -10.03 6.92
CA ASP A 73 9.48 -11.47 7.21
C ASP A 73 8.43 -11.81 8.29
N GLY A 74 7.64 -10.84 8.75
CA GLY A 74 6.67 -11.05 9.82
C GLY A 74 6.15 -9.78 10.48
N VAL A 75 5.41 -9.96 11.57
CA VAL A 75 4.86 -8.85 12.36
C VAL A 75 5.27 -9.01 13.81
N VAL A 76 5.70 -7.91 14.41
CA VAL A 76 5.92 -7.81 15.86
C VAL A 76 4.97 -6.78 16.46
N ARG A 77 4.75 -6.86 17.77
CA ARG A 77 4.07 -5.80 18.52
C ARG A 77 4.84 -5.40 19.77
N TYR A 78 4.66 -4.16 20.16
CA TYR A 78 5.28 -3.58 21.33
C TYR A 78 4.23 -2.98 22.25
N ARG A 79 4.36 -3.19 23.57
CA ARG A 79 3.38 -2.68 24.52
C ARG A 79 3.56 -1.18 24.71
N ARG A 80 2.53 -0.41 24.39
CA ARG A 80 2.46 1.03 24.60
C ARG A 80 1.77 1.32 25.92
N ALA A 81 2.57 1.65 26.94
CA ALA A 81 2.03 2.11 28.20
C ALA A 81 1.33 3.48 28.02
N ALA A 82 0.21 3.70 28.72
CA ALA A 82 -0.53 4.95 28.66
C ALA A 82 0.38 6.15 28.96
N GLY A 83 0.43 7.13 28.06
CA GLY A 83 1.24 8.34 28.17
C GLY A 83 2.71 8.20 27.77
N ALA A 84 3.24 6.98 27.67
CA ALA A 84 4.59 6.73 27.15
C ALA A 84 4.63 6.97 25.64
N LEU A 85 5.64 7.71 25.16
CA LEU A 85 5.83 7.98 23.73
C LEU A 85 6.21 6.71 22.98
N ALA A 86 7.24 6.03 23.48
CA ALA A 86 7.76 4.81 22.89
C ALA A 86 7.48 3.62 23.82
N PRO A 87 7.27 2.42 23.26
CA PRO A 87 7.25 1.19 24.04
C PRO A 87 8.54 0.95 24.82
N GLU A 88 8.43 0.31 25.99
CA GLU A 88 9.57 -0.15 26.77
C GLU A 88 9.61 -1.68 26.77
N GLY A 89 10.76 -2.26 26.45
CA GLY A 89 11.00 -3.71 26.47
C GLY A 89 11.06 -4.36 25.09
N GLU A 90 11.25 -5.69 25.11
CA GLU A 90 11.35 -6.50 23.89
C GLU A 90 9.99 -6.69 23.21
N PRO A 91 9.95 -6.77 21.86
CA PRO A 91 8.71 -7.04 21.15
C PRO A 91 8.19 -8.46 21.35
N GLU A 92 6.88 -8.60 21.25
CA GLU A 92 6.24 -9.90 21.00
C GLU A 92 6.21 -10.17 19.50
N ARG A 93 6.66 -11.35 19.09
CA ARG A 93 6.53 -11.80 17.70
C ARG A 93 5.12 -12.33 17.47
N ILE A 94 4.38 -11.70 16.57
CA ILE A 94 2.99 -12.09 16.26
C ILE A 94 2.97 -13.09 15.13
N VAL A 95 3.55 -12.72 13.97
CA VAL A 95 3.70 -13.62 12.82
C VAL A 95 5.17 -13.70 12.45
N THR A 96 5.68 -14.90 12.16
CA THR A 96 7.09 -15.11 11.80
C THR A 96 7.25 -16.05 10.60
N GLY A 97 8.39 -15.96 9.92
CA GLY A 97 8.74 -16.87 8.84
C GLY A 97 7.93 -16.64 7.57
N LEU A 98 7.38 -15.44 7.37
CA LEU A 98 6.70 -15.09 6.13
C LEU A 98 7.72 -14.92 5.00
N PRO A 99 7.36 -15.26 3.75
CA PRO A 99 8.20 -14.98 2.60
C PRO A 99 8.54 -13.48 2.47
N ALA A 100 9.81 -13.20 2.23
CA ALA A 100 10.35 -11.84 2.07
C ALA A 100 11.11 -11.73 0.73
N PRO A 101 10.41 -11.78 -0.42
CA PRO A 101 11.08 -11.67 -1.71
C PRO A 101 11.71 -10.29 -1.87
N GLY A 102 12.91 -10.20 -2.45
CA GLY A 102 13.68 -8.95 -2.52
C GLY A 102 12.97 -7.76 -3.19
N GLY A 103 11.93 -8.01 -4.00
CA GLY A 103 11.09 -6.98 -4.64
C GLY A 103 9.85 -6.57 -3.82
N HIS A 104 9.01 -7.55 -3.44
CA HIS A 104 7.71 -7.32 -2.79
C HIS A 104 7.66 -7.84 -1.35
N ALA A 105 8.68 -7.52 -0.55
CA ALA A 105 8.76 -7.94 0.85
C ALA A 105 7.79 -7.18 1.80
N ALA A 106 7.23 -6.04 1.35
CA ALA A 106 6.44 -5.15 2.19
C ALA A 106 5.28 -5.86 2.89
N LYS A 107 5.20 -5.70 4.21
CA LYS A 107 4.12 -6.15 5.08
C LYS A 107 3.40 -4.92 5.67
N PRO A 108 2.43 -4.30 4.96
CA PRO A 108 1.44 -3.46 5.61
C PRO A 108 0.67 -4.30 6.63
N VAL A 109 0.18 -3.67 7.70
CA VAL A 109 -0.48 -4.36 8.80
C VAL A 109 -1.76 -3.61 9.11
N GLU A 110 -2.90 -4.27 8.94
CA GLU A 110 -4.21 -3.72 9.22
C GLU A 110 -4.93 -4.59 10.24
N ILE A 111 -5.59 -3.99 11.24
CA ILE A 111 -6.20 -4.76 12.34
C ILE A 111 -7.66 -4.34 12.55
N SER A 112 -8.58 -5.29 12.39
CA SER A 112 -10.00 -5.08 12.70
C SER A 112 -10.23 -4.79 14.19
N PRO A 113 -11.35 -4.16 14.58
CA PRO A 113 -11.71 -4.02 16.00
C PRO A 113 -11.72 -5.36 16.77
N GLU A 114 -12.08 -6.44 16.09
CA GLU A 114 -12.16 -7.79 16.63
C GLU A 114 -10.78 -8.45 16.82
N GLY A 115 -9.75 -7.96 16.12
CA GLY A 115 -8.38 -8.48 16.20
C GLY A 115 -7.95 -9.35 15.02
N ASP A 116 -8.67 -9.31 13.90
CA ASP A 116 -8.21 -9.90 12.64
C ASP A 116 -7.09 -9.02 12.08
N LEU A 117 -5.90 -9.59 11.96
CA LEU A 117 -4.72 -8.95 11.36
C LEU A 117 -4.63 -9.34 9.89
N TYR A 118 -4.67 -8.34 9.01
CA TYR A 118 -4.51 -8.51 7.56
C TYR A 118 -3.15 -8.01 7.09
N LEU A 119 -2.49 -8.76 6.21
CA LEU A 119 -1.24 -8.34 5.58
C LEU A 119 -1.10 -8.87 4.16
N ASN A 120 -0.26 -8.20 3.36
CA ASN A 120 0.14 -8.62 2.02
C ASN A 120 1.26 -9.68 2.06
N ILE A 121 1.19 -10.68 1.19
CA ILE A 121 2.34 -11.48 0.77
C ILE A 121 2.49 -11.31 -0.74
N GLY A 122 3.32 -10.35 -1.15
CA GLY A 122 3.51 -10.00 -2.56
C GLY A 122 4.25 -11.08 -3.36
N SER A 123 4.06 -11.09 -4.68
CA SER A 123 4.70 -12.02 -5.62
C SER A 123 6.23 -11.84 -5.66
N PRO A 124 7.02 -12.93 -5.71
CA PRO A 124 8.46 -12.86 -5.99
C PRO A 124 8.78 -12.49 -7.45
N SER A 125 7.82 -12.59 -8.37
CA SER A 125 8.01 -12.35 -9.80
C SER A 125 7.14 -11.20 -10.32
N ASN A 126 7.27 -10.91 -11.61
CA ASN A 126 6.46 -9.89 -12.27
C ASN A 126 5.09 -10.42 -12.69
N ALA A 127 5.08 -11.60 -13.33
CA ALA A 127 3.90 -12.23 -13.92
C ALA A 127 4.03 -13.77 -13.94
N CYS A 128 4.75 -14.36 -12.98
CA CYS A 128 4.98 -15.80 -12.86
C CYS A 128 5.48 -16.45 -14.16
N GLN A 129 6.51 -15.84 -14.75
CA GLN A 129 7.12 -16.28 -16.00
C GLN A 129 8.16 -17.36 -15.74
N VAL A 130 8.31 -18.30 -16.68
CA VAL A 130 9.39 -19.31 -16.67
C VAL A 130 10.76 -18.64 -16.64
N ASP A 131 10.95 -17.61 -17.49
CA ASP A 131 12.12 -16.74 -17.47
C ASP A 131 11.66 -15.30 -17.14
N GLY A 132 11.96 -14.87 -15.92
CA GLY A 132 11.47 -13.60 -15.39
C GLY A 132 11.94 -12.39 -16.21
N ARG A 133 10.98 -11.58 -16.67
CA ARG A 133 11.21 -10.31 -17.39
C ARG A 133 11.95 -10.47 -18.73
N GLU A 134 11.95 -11.67 -19.32
CA GLU A 134 12.48 -11.90 -20.66
C GLU A 134 11.39 -11.72 -21.73
N PRO A 135 11.71 -11.14 -22.91
CA PRO A 135 10.76 -11.00 -24.00
C PRO A 135 10.17 -12.33 -24.47
N GLY A 136 8.84 -12.39 -24.58
CA GLY A 136 8.10 -13.56 -25.02
C GLY A 136 8.14 -14.77 -24.07
N SER A 137 8.69 -14.64 -22.85
CA SER A 137 8.72 -15.76 -21.91
C SER A 137 7.31 -16.13 -21.45
N PRO A 138 6.88 -17.40 -21.59
CA PRO A 138 5.56 -17.84 -21.16
C PRO A 138 5.43 -17.85 -19.65
N GLY A 139 4.19 -17.80 -19.18
CA GLY A 139 3.83 -17.98 -17.78
C GLY A 139 3.85 -19.45 -17.37
N GLU A 140 4.15 -19.71 -16.10
CA GLU A 140 3.91 -21.00 -15.46
C GLU A 140 2.41 -21.18 -15.24
N ASP A 141 1.84 -22.25 -15.81
CA ASP A 141 0.40 -22.56 -15.71
C ASP A 141 0.20 -24.06 -15.36
N PRO A 142 -0.12 -24.41 -14.10
CA PRO A 142 -0.45 -23.49 -13.01
C PRO A 142 0.77 -22.76 -12.44
N CYS A 143 0.57 -21.51 -12.02
CA CYS A 143 1.55 -20.72 -11.29
C CYS A 143 1.59 -21.14 -9.81
N GLU A 144 2.67 -21.79 -9.38
CA GLU A 144 2.85 -22.29 -8.01
C GLU A 144 2.93 -21.14 -6.99
N GLU A 145 3.40 -19.95 -7.39
CA GLU A 145 3.49 -18.79 -6.49
C GLU A 145 2.15 -18.45 -5.84
N ARG A 146 1.03 -18.68 -6.54
CA ARG A 146 -0.32 -18.32 -6.08
C ARG A 146 -0.73 -19.07 -4.81
N GLU A 147 -0.08 -20.18 -4.48
CA GLU A 147 -0.37 -20.92 -3.23
C GLU A 147 -0.17 -20.02 -2.00
N ILE A 148 0.83 -19.14 -2.03
CA ILE A 148 1.21 -18.30 -0.90
C ILE A 148 1.22 -16.81 -1.26
N HIS A 149 1.73 -16.48 -2.43
CA HIS A 149 2.00 -15.11 -2.85
C HIS A 149 0.85 -14.48 -3.64
N ALA A 150 1.02 -13.19 -3.93
CA ALA A 150 0.03 -12.34 -4.57
C ALA A 150 -1.32 -12.41 -3.86
N SER A 151 -1.28 -12.26 -2.53
CA SER A 151 -2.42 -12.54 -1.67
C SER A 151 -2.43 -11.65 -0.43
N VAL A 152 -3.62 -11.52 0.15
CA VAL A 152 -3.83 -10.97 1.48
C VAL A 152 -4.09 -12.15 2.42
N TRP A 153 -3.40 -12.16 3.56
CA TRP A 153 -3.55 -13.18 4.61
C TRP A 153 -4.16 -12.58 5.87
N ARG A 154 -4.96 -13.38 6.57
CA ARG A 154 -5.57 -13.09 7.87
C ARG A 154 -4.91 -13.93 8.97
N PHE A 155 -4.57 -13.28 10.09
CA PHE A 155 -4.02 -13.87 11.31
C PHE A 155 -4.76 -13.30 12.54
N ASP A 156 -4.48 -13.82 13.74
CA ASP A 156 -4.98 -13.26 14.99
C ASP A 156 -3.96 -12.24 15.56
N ALA A 157 -4.35 -10.97 15.72
CA ALA A 157 -3.47 -9.92 16.25
C ALA A 157 -3.03 -10.17 17.71
N ASP A 158 -3.79 -10.96 18.49
CA ASP A 158 -3.57 -11.23 19.90
C ASP A 158 -2.78 -12.52 20.17
N ALA A 159 -2.62 -13.39 19.17
CA ALA A 159 -1.89 -14.65 19.30
C ALA A 159 -0.41 -14.50 18.89
N PRO A 160 0.54 -14.56 19.84
CA PRO A 160 1.96 -14.54 19.51
C PRO A 160 2.45 -15.87 18.92
N GLY A 161 3.50 -15.82 18.11
CA GLY A 161 4.22 -16.99 17.61
C GLY A 161 3.58 -17.71 16.44
N GLN A 162 2.65 -17.07 15.73
CA GLN A 162 2.05 -17.63 14.53
C GLN A 162 3.07 -17.74 13.38
N THR A 163 2.80 -18.69 12.50
CA THR A 163 3.50 -18.92 11.23
C THR A 163 2.47 -18.93 10.10
N LEU A 164 2.93 -19.04 8.85
CA LEU A 164 2.03 -19.14 7.70
C LEU A 164 0.97 -20.25 7.85
N ALA A 165 1.28 -21.36 8.54
CA ALA A 165 0.36 -22.47 8.75
C ALA A 165 -0.83 -22.13 9.65
N ASP A 166 -0.71 -21.09 10.48
CA ASP A 166 -1.77 -20.61 11.37
C ASP A 166 -2.64 -19.55 10.69
N GLY A 167 -2.15 -18.96 9.59
CA GLY A 167 -2.85 -17.95 8.82
C GLY A 167 -3.86 -18.53 7.84
N GLN A 168 -4.78 -17.69 7.42
CA GLN A 168 -5.69 -17.98 6.32
C GLN A 168 -5.40 -17.06 5.15
N ARG A 169 -5.22 -17.63 3.95
CA ARG A 169 -5.23 -16.85 2.72
C ARG A 169 -6.63 -16.27 2.51
N PHE A 170 -6.77 -14.98 2.76
CA PHE A 170 -8.04 -14.26 2.77
C PHE A 170 -8.48 -13.89 1.36
N ALA A 171 -7.56 -13.45 0.50
CA ALA A 171 -7.81 -13.20 -0.92
C ALA A 171 -6.56 -13.50 -1.76
N ALA A 172 -6.72 -13.73 -3.06
CA ALA A 172 -5.65 -14.10 -3.99
C ALA A 172 -5.69 -13.25 -5.27
N GLY A 173 -4.70 -13.45 -6.14
CA GLY A 173 -4.63 -12.74 -7.42
C GLY A 173 -4.26 -11.27 -7.32
N MET A 174 -3.60 -10.87 -6.21
CA MET A 174 -3.25 -9.49 -5.88
C MET A 174 -1.73 -9.34 -5.87
N ARG A 175 -1.10 -9.09 -7.03
CA ARG A 175 0.37 -9.12 -7.24
C ARG A 175 1.19 -8.57 -6.07
N ASN A 176 0.85 -7.35 -5.63
CA ASN A 176 1.45 -6.72 -4.45
C ASN A 176 0.50 -5.62 -3.91
N THR A 177 0.04 -5.77 -2.68
CA THR A 177 -0.92 -4.84 -2.04
C THR A 177 -0.27 -4.09 -0.90
N VAL A 178 0.56 -3.09 -1.24
CA VAL A 178 1.17 -2.23 -0.21
C VAL A 178 0.14 -1.30 0.41
N ALA A 179 -0.79 -0.80 -0.40
CA ALA A 179 -1.97 -0.08 0.06
C ALA A 179 -3.06 -1.07 0.46
N LEU A 180 -3.23 -1.28 1.76
CA LEU A 180 -4.20 -2.16 2.40
C LEU A 180 -4.76 -1.42 3.60
N GLU A 181 -6.08 -1.38 3.77
CA GLU A 181 -6.74 -0.64 4.85
C GLU A 181 -7.97 -1.40 5.33
N TYR A 182 -8.15 -1.53 6.65
CA TYR A 182 -9.44 -1.93 7.21
C TYR A 182 -10.34 -0.71 7.39
N ASN A 183 -11.35 -0.56 6.52
CA ASN A 183 -12.31 0.53 6.62
C ASN A 183 -13.23 0.32 7.84
N ARG A 184 -12.95 1.03 8.93
CA ARG A 184 -13.74 0.98 10.18
C ARG A 184 -15.16 1.53 10.02
N LEU A 185 -15.43 2.35 9.02
CA LEU A 185 -16.78 2.87 8.75
C LEU A 185 -17.70 1.80 8.14
N GLU A 186 -17.11 0.82 7.45
CA GLU A 186 -17.87 -0.22 6.73
C GLU A 186 -17.62 -1.63 7.25
N GLY A 187 -16.62 -1.81 8.12
CA GLY A 187 -16.23 -3.12 8.66
C GLY A 187 -15.63 -4.05 7.61
N GLN A 188 -14.87 -3.50 6.65
CA GLN A 188 -14.41 -4.23 5.46
C GLN A 188 -12.98 -3.86 5.08
N VAL A 189 -12.24 -4.84 4.56
CA VAL A 189 -10.88 -4.63 4.01
C VAL A 189 -10.96 -4.10 2.59
N TYR A 190 -10.14 -3.11 2.29
CA TYR A 190 -9.92 -2.57 0.95
C TYR A 190 -8.43 -2.55 0.62
N ALA A 191 -8.10 -2.55 -0.67
CA ALA A 191 -6.72 -2.47 -1.12
C ALA A 191 -6.61 -1.70 -2.44
N ALA A 192 -5.43 -1.15 -2.71
CA ALA A 192 -5.03 -0.75 -4.05
C ALA A 192 -3.84 -1.61 -4.52
N ILE A 193 -4.04 -2.37 -5.60
CA ILE A 193 -3.13 -3.41 -6.08
C ILE A 193 -2.14 -2.83 -7.09
N HIS A 194 -0.86 -3.19 -6.97
CA HIS A 194 0.15 -2.92 -8.00
C HIS A 194 -0.03 -3.83 -9.21
N GLY A 195 -0.21 -3.28 -10.41
CA GLY A 195 -0.23 -4.01 -11.67
C GLY A 195 1.12 -4.67 -12.04
N ARG A 196 1.15 -5.51 -13.10
CA ARG A 196 2.41 -6.02 -13.65
C ARG A 196 3.12 -4.95 -14.49
N ASP A 197 4.43 -5.11 -14.68
CA ASP A 197 5.27 -4.06 -15.32
C ASP A 197 5.25 -4.18 -16.86
N GLN A 198 6.36 -3.91 -17.55
CA GLN A 198 6.85 -4.37 -18.86
C GLN A 198 5.91 -5.09 -19.85
N LEU A 199 4.77 -4.51 -20.26
CA LEU A 199 3.98 -5.08 -21.37
C LEU A 199 4.71 -4.88 -22.70
N PHE A 200 5.09 -3.64 -23.03
CA PHE A 200 5.76 -3.32 -24.29
C PHE A 200 7.14 -3.97 -24.42
N GLN A 201 7.93 -3.95 -23.34
CA GLN A 201 9.30 -4.47 -23.35
C GLN A 201 9.33 -5.99 -23.57
N ASN A 202 8.33 -6.71 -23.06
CA ASN A 202 8.29 -8.18 -23.18
C ASN A 202 7.44 -8.64 -24.37
N TRP A 203 6.48 -7.83 -24.81
CA TRP A 203 5.43 -8.19 -25.77
C TRP A 203 5.17 -7.06 -26.77
N GLY A 204 6.22 -6.44 -27.30
CA GLY A 204 6.14 -5.25 -28.15
C GLY A 204 5.45 -5.46 -29.51
N ASP A 205 5.20 -6.71 -29.89
CA ASP A 205 4.37 -7.05 -31.06
C ASP A 205 2.85 -6.95 -30.76
N LEU A 206 2.46 -6.97 -29.48
CA LEU A 206 1.07 -6.92 -29.02
C LEU A 206 0.70 -5.59 -28.39
N TYR A 207 1.66 -4.93 -27.71
CA TYR A 207 1.42 -3.71 -26.97
C TYR A 207 2.29 -2.57 -27.47
N THR A 208 1.74 -1.37 -27.47
CA THR A 208 2.47 -0.13 -27.69
C THR A 208 3.13 0.36 -26.40
N ALA A 209 4.08 1.28 -26.54
CA ALA A 209 4.69 1.96 -25.40
C ALA A 209 3.68 2.76 -24.56
N GLU A 210 2.66 3.34 -25.19
CA GLU A 210 1.58 4.07 -24.50
C GLU A 210 0.68 3.12 -23.71
N GLU A 211 0.26 2.00 -24.30
CA GLU A 211 -0.46 0.96 -23.56
C GLU A 211 0.35 0.47 -22.38
N SER A 212 1.64 0.17 -22.58
CA SER A 212 2.49 -0.27 -21.47
C SER A 212 2.74 0.79 -20.40
N ALA A 213 2.51 2.09 -20.66
CA ALA A 213 2.67 3.15 -19.68
C ALA A 213 1.39 3.43 -18.87
N GLU A 214 0.25 2.94 -19.35
CA GLU A 214 -1.09 3.19 -18.79
C GLU A 214 -1.81 1.91 -18.37
N LEU A 215 -1.33 0.75 -18.85
CA LEU A 215 -1.79 -0.59 -18.55
C LEU A 215 -0.64 -1.43 -17.98
N PRO A 216 -0.97 -2.45 -17.19
CA PRO A 216 -2.28 -2.69 -16.58
C PRO A 216 -2.67 -1.61 -15.57
N ALA A 217 -3.97 -1.53 -15.25
CA ALA A 217 -4.44 -0.62 -14.20
C ALA A 217 -3.78 -0.92 -12.85
N GLU A 218 -3.59 0.13 -12.03
CA GLU A 218 -3.58 -0.07 -10.59
C GLU A 218 -5.04 -0.22 -10.13
N GLU A 219 -5.34 -1.18 -9.27
CA GLU A 219 -6.73 -1.60 -9.01
C GLU A 219 -7.15 -1.28 -7.57
N PHE A 220 -8.13 -0.39 -7.35
CA PHE A 220 -8.77 -0.21 -6.03
C PHE A 220 -9.95 -1.16 -5.88
N VAL A 221 -9.88 -1.99 -4.85
CA VAL A 221 -10.74 -3.16 -4.70
C VAL A 221 -11.30 -3.27 -3.28
N ARG A 222 -12.48 -3.86 -3.17
CA ARG A 222 -13.01 -4.38 -1.89
C ARG A 222 -12.52 -5.82 -1.74
N VAL A 223 -11.82 -6.13 -0.65
CA VAL A 223 -11.23 -7.45 -0.41
C VAL A 223 -12.17 -8.25 0.47
N THR A 224 -12.78 -9.30 -0.07
CA THR A 224 -13.63 -10.24 0.67
C THR A 224 -12.96 -11.60 0.78
N GLU A 225 -13.38 -12.40 1.77
CA GLU A 225 -12.87 -13.76 1.95
C GLU A 225 -13.11 -14.59 0.68
N GLY A 226 -12.04 -15.19 0.15
CA GLY A 226 -12.06 -16.01 -1.07
C GLY A 226 -12.01 -15.24 -2.39
N ALA A 227 -11.92 -13.90 -2.37
CA ALA A 227 -11.80 -13.11 -3.60
C ALA A 227 -10.52 -13.45 -4.39
N ASP A 228 -10.60 -13.36 -5.71
CA ASP A 228 -9.50 -13.60 -6.65
C ASP A 228 -9.46 -12.53 -7.74
N PHE A 229 -8.44 -11.67 -7.69
CA PHE A 229 -8.29 -10.55 -8.63
C PHE A 229 -7.51 -10.92 -9.90
N GLY A 230 -7.14 -12.19 -10.05
CA GLY A 230 -6.73 -12.78 -11.32
C GLY A 230 -5.25 -12.75 -11.66
N TRP A 231 -4.37 -12.05 -10.90
CA TRP A 231 -2.92 -12.19 -11.12
C TRP A 231 -2.47 -13.66 -10.92
N PRO A 232 -1.52 -14.18 -11.72
CA PRO A 232 -0.78 -13.53 -12.82
C PRO A 232 -1.49 -13.62 -14.17
N TYR A 233 -2.60 -14.34 -14.20
CA TYR A 233 -3.28 -14.76 -15.42
C TYR A 233 -4.03 -13.65 -16.12
N CYS A 234 -4.50 -12.67 -15.36
CA CYS A 234 -5.39 -11.62 -15.79
C CYS A 234 -4.86 -10.27 -15.32
N TYR A 235 -5.17 -9.25 -16.09
CA TYR A 235 -4.97 -7.87 -15.68
C TYR A 235 -6.17 -7.02 -16.08
N TYR A 236 -6.47 -5.97 -15.32
CA TYR A 236 -7.57 -5.06 -15.63
C TYR A 236 -7.14 -4.01 -16.66
N ASP A 237 -7.92 -3.87 -17.72
CA ASP A 237 -7.85 -2.75 -18.65
C ASP A 237 -9.03 -1.80 -18.39
N GLN A 238 -8.73 -0.70 -17.71
CA GLN A 238 -9.69 0.34 -17.36
C GLN A 238 -10.25 1.09 -18.57
N ARG A 239 -9.57 1.04 -19.72
CA ARG A 239 -10.06 1.63 -20.98
C ARG A 239 -11.17 0.77 -21.59
N GLN A 240 -11.09 -0.54 -21.39
CA GLN A 240 -12.11 -1.52 -21.80
C GLN A 240 -13.15 -1.81 -20.71
N GLY A 241 -12.85 -1.46 -19.45
CA GLY A 241 -13.71 -1.71 -18.31
C GLY A 241 -13.82 -3.19 -17.94
N ARG A 242 -12.78 -4.01 -18.19
CA ARG A 242 -12.79 -5.45 -17.96
C ARG A 242 -11.39 -6.03 -17.75
N LYS A 243 -11.30 -7.20 -17.12
CA LYS A 243 -10.08 -8.01 -17.11
C LYS A 243 -9.87 -8.77 -18.42
N VAL A 244 -8.63 -8.80 -18.89
CA VAL A 244 -8.19 -9.57 -20.05
C VAL A 244 -7.03 -10.49 -19.66
N LEU A 245 -6.86 -11.56 -20.45
CA LEU A 245 -5.81 -12.54 -20.27
C LEU A 245 -4.45 -11.88 -20.46
N ALA A 246 -3.52 -12.16 -19.57
CA ALA A 246 -2.15 -11.69 -19.69
C ALA A 246 -1.42 -12.44 -20.84
N PRO A 247 -0.52 -11.76 -21.55
CA PRO A 247 0.14 -12.33 -22.74
C PRO A 247 1.01 -13.55 -22.43
N GLU A 248 1.55 -13.63 -21.22
CA GLU A 248 2.26 -14.81 -20.70
C GLU A 248 1.42 -16.10 -20.79
N TYR A 249 0.09 -15.96 -20.84
CA TYR A 249 -0.88 -17.05 -20.85
C TYR A 249 -1.71 -17.11 -22.14
N GLY A 250 -1.22 -16.48 -23.22
CA GLY A 250 -1.87 -16.48 -24.54
C GLY A 250 -2.86 -15.34 -24.76
N GLY A 251 -2.83 -14.30 -23.91
CA GLY A 251 -3.61 -13.09 -24.11
C GLY A 251 -3.05 -12.17 -25.20
N ASP A 252 -3.93 -11.39 -25.82
CA ASP A 252 -3.65 -10.48 -26.94
C ASP A 252 -4.09 -9.04 -26.65
N GLY A 253 -4.48 -8.75 -25.42
CA GLY A 253 -5.05 -7.45 -25.01
C GLY A 253 -6.58 -7.38 -25.14
N GLU A 254 -7.24 -8.37 -25.74
CA GLU A 254 -8.69 -8.38 -25.93
C GLU A 254 -9.38 -9.63 -25.34
N THR A 255 -8.67 -10.76 -25.37
CA THR A 255 -9.19 -12.06 -24.95
C THR A 255 -9.44 -12.09 -23.45
N VAL A 256 -10.69 -12.38 -23.04
CA VAL A 256 -11.07 -12.48 -21.62
C VAL A 256 -10.76 -13.88 -21.06
N GLY A 257 -11.22 -14.94 -21.72
CA GLY A 257 -10.97 -16.32 -21.26
C GLY A 257 -11.37 -16.56 -19.80
N ARG A 258 -10.46 -17.15 -19.00
CA ARG A 258 -10.65 -17.41 -17.57
C ARG A 258 -10.81 -16.14 -16.71
N CYS A 259 -10.49 -14.96 -17.25
CA CYS A 259 -10.58 -13.70 -16.52
C CYS A 259 -12.02 -13.26 -16.26
N ALA A 260 -13.01 -13.88 -16.92
CA ALA A 260 -14.42 -13.65 -16.66
C ALA A 260 -14.89 -14.15 -15.28
N GLU A 261 -14.10 -15.01 -14.62
CA GLU A 261 -14.40 -15.57 -13.30
C GLU A 261 -13.72 -14.81 -12.15
N MET A 262 -12.91 -13.79 -12.47
CA MET A 262 -12.13 -13.02 -11.50
C MET A 262 -12.91 -11.79 -11.02
N ASP A 263 -12.67 -11.37 -9.78
CA ASP A 263 -13.33 -10.20 -9.19
C ASP A 263 -12.85 -8.90 -9.84
N ASP A 264 -13.77 -8.05 -10.28
CA ASP A 264 -13.45 -6.74 -10.86
C ASP A 264 -13.12 -5.68 -9.79
N PRO A 265 -12.27 -4.69 -10.12
CA PRO A 265 -12.02 -3.56 -9.24
C PRO A 265 -13.20 -2.60 -9.17
N LEU A 266 -13.24 -1.82 -8.08
CA LEU A 266 -14.16 -0.69 -7.94
C LEU A 266 -13.75 0.45 -8.88
N ILE A 267 -12.43 0.70 -8.95
CA ILE A 267 -11.81 1.74 -9.78
C ILE A 267 -10.48 1.21 -10.31
N GLY A 268 -10.24 1.40 -11.61
CA GLY A 268 -8.90 1.27 -12.21
C GLY A 268 -8.24 2.64 -12.37
N PHE A 269 -6.97 2.75 -11.97
CA PHE A 269 -6.13 3.93 -12.20
C PHE A 269 -5.14 3.67 -13.34
N PRO A 270 -4.53 4.72 -13.92
CA PRO A 270 -3.38 4.56 -14.80
C PRO A 270 -2.30 3.65 -14.19
N GLY A 271 -1.74 2.79 -15.03
CA GLY A 271 -0.71 1.85 -14.63
C GLY A 271 0.56 2.50 -14.10
N HIS A 272 1.29 1.71 -13.30
CA HIS A 272 2.61 2.05 -12.75
C HIS A 272 2.62 3.21 -11.75
N TRP A 273 1.46 3.72 -11.31
CA TRP A 273 1.40 4.77 -10.29
C TRP A 273 1.81 4.27 -8.89
N ALA A 274 1.83 2.95 -8.68
CA ALA A 274 2.36 2.28 -7.49
C ALA A 274 1.68 2.74 -6.18
N PRO A 275 0.42 2.33 -5.91
CA PRO A 275 -0.30 2.69 -4.69
C PRO A 275 0.38 2.09 -3.46
N ASN A 276 0.93 2.94 -2.60
CA ASN A 276 1.66 2.49 -1.41
C ASN A 276 0.86 2.60 -0.12
N ASP A 277 -0.19 3.42 -0.07
CA ASP A 277 -1.08 3.46 1.10
C ASP A 277 -2.50 3.86 0.72
N LEU A 278 -3.45 3.43 1.52
CA LEU A 278 -4.88 3.67 1.38
C LEU A 278 -5.43 4.06 2.76
N LEU A 279 -6.31 5.06 2.80
CA LEU A 279 -6.85 5.56 4.07
C LEU A 279 -8.25 6.09 3.85
N PHE A 280 -9.23 5.64 4.66
CA PHE A 280 -10.58 6.22 4.64
C PHE A 280 -10.66 7.40 5.60
N TYR A 281 -11.17 8.53 5.12
CA TYR A 281 -11.22 9.75 5.92
C TYR A 281 -12.48 9.80 6.80
N ASP A 282 -12.29 9.70 8.11
CA ASP A 282 -13.35 9.83 9.12
C ASP A 282 -13.23 11.10 9.98
N GLY A 283 -12.15 11.87 9.80
CA GLY A 283 -11.91 13.14 10.48
C GLY A 283 -12.92 14.24 10.13
N ASP A 284 -12.94 15.30 10.93
CA ASP A 284 -13.91 16.39 10.80
C ASP A 284 -13.30 17.73 10.36
N GLN A 285 -11.97 17.82 10.27
CA GLN A 285 -11.25 19.04 9.88
C GLN A 285 -11.45 19.42 8.42
N PHE A 286 -11.43 18.46 7.51
CA PHE A 286 -11.63 18.71 6.08
C PHE A 286 -13.12 18.89 5.77
N PRO A 287 -13.46 19.57 4.65
CA PRO A 287 -14.86 19.72 4.22
C PRO A 287 -15.60 18.38 4.15
N ALA A 288 -16.91 18.39 4.43
CA ALA A 288 -17.74 17.19 4.53
C ALA A 288 -17.65 16.24 3.31
N ARG A 289 -17.35 16.77 2.11
CA ARG A 289 -17.14 15.98 0.89
C ARG A 289 -16.01 14.93 0.98
N TYR A 290 -15.08 15.11 1.94
CA TYR A 290 -13.98 14.17 2.16
C TYR A 290 -14.37 12.97 3.03
N ARG A 291 -15.40 13.14 3.89
CA ARG A 291 -15.77 12.13 4.88
C ARG A 291 -16.33 10.87 4.22
N GLY A 292 -15.84 9.71 4.66
CA GLY A 292 -16.14 8.40 4.10
C GLY A 292 -15.49 8.11 2.75
N GLY A 293 -14.80 9.07 2.14
CA GLY A 293 -14.00 8.85 0.94
C GLY A 293 -12.62 8.29 1.26
N ALA A 294 -11.91 7.85 0.23
CA ALA A 294 -10.59 7.24 0.35
C ALA A 294 -9.50 8.19 -0.17
N PHE A 295 -8.41 8.32 0.58
CA PHE A 295 -7.15 8.84 0.08
C PHE A 295 -6.24 7.67 -0.32
N ILE A 296 -5.54 7.81 -1.44
CA ILE A 296 -4.58 6.80 -1.90
C ILE A 296 -3.27 7.52 -2.21
N ALA A 297 -2.18 7.07 -1.57
CA ALA A 297 -0.84 7.57 -1.82
C ALA A 297 -0.19 6.77 -2.95
N PHE A 298 0.00 7.40 -4.09
CA PHE A 298 0.72 6.84 -5.22
C PHE A 298 2.19 7.26 -5.17
N HIS A 299 3.07 6.26 -5.21
CA HIS A 299 4.52 6.44 -5.08
C HIS A 299 5.15 7.01 -6.35
N GLY A 300 4.47 6.80 -7.48
CA GLY A 300 4.89 7.19 -8.80
C GLY A 300 5.72 6.14 -9.53
N SER A 301 5.74 6.25 -10.85
CA SER A 301 6.22 5.20 -11.71
C SER A 301 7.74 5.07 -11.78
N TRP A 302 8.16 3.88 -12.22
CA TRP A 302 9.49 3.63 -12.77
C TRP A 302 9.42 3.01 -14.17
N ASN A 303 8.32 2.30 -14.50
CA ASN A 303 8.14 1.52 -15.72
C ASN A 303 7.18 2.20 -16.71
N ARG A 304 7.49 3.44 -17.11
CA ARG A 304 6.73 4.16 -18.17
C ARG A 304 7.57 4.56 -19.39
N ALA A 305 8.87 4.27 -19.38
CA ALA A 305 9.76 4.67 -20.47
C ALA A 305 9.30 4.06 -21.82
N PRO A 306 9.34 4.82 -22.93
CA PRO A 306 9.95 6.15 -23.09
C PRO A 306 9.06 7.34 -22.69
N LEU A 307 7.83 7.11 -22.22
CA LEU A 307 6.98 8.19 -21.70
C LEU A 307 7.53 8.72 -20.36
N PRO A 308 7.19 9.97 -19.98
CA PRO A 308 7.54 10.53 -18.67
C PRO A 308 7.08 9.67 -17.49
N GLN A 309 7.61 9.91 -16.30
CA GLN A 309 7.10 9.24 -15.09
C GLN A 309 5.91 10.02 -14.53
N GLU A 310 4.91 9.32 -13.98
CA GLU A 310 3.72 9.94 -13.38
C GLU A 310 3.34 9.24 -12.07
N GLY A 311 2.22 9.64 -11.46
CA GLY A 311 1.66 8.99 -10.29
C GLY A 311 2.29 9.40 -8.95
N ALA A 312 3.27 10.30 -8.89
CA ALA A 312 3.82 10.77 -7.62
C ALA A 312 2.87 11.78 -6.95
N ASN A 313 1.74 11.31 -6.43
CA ASN A 313 0.65 12.12 -5.91
C ASN A 313 -0.18 11.39 -4.83
N VAL A 314 -1.06 12.13 -4.16
CA VAL A 314 -2.14 11.58 -3.34
C VAL A 314 -3.44 11.91 -4.06
N VAL A 315 -4.26 10.89 -4.35
CA VAL A 315 -5.61 11.07 -4.89
C VAL A 315 -6.64 11.00 -3.78
N PHE A 316 -7.82 11.55 -4.06
CA PHE A 316 -9.02 11.38 -3.27
C PHE A 316 -10.13 10.78 -4.11
N VAL A 317 -10.72 9.69 -3.62
CA VAL A 317 -11.90 9.02 -4.16
C VAL A 317 -13.11 9.37 -3.27
N PRO A 318 -14.09 10.15 -3.77
CA PRO A 318 -15.23 10.56 -2.96
C PRO A 318 -16.19 9.39 -2.70
N ARG A 319 -16.92 9.47 -1.58
CA ARG A 319 -18.11 8.66 -1.33
C ARG A 319 -19.34 9.45 -1.74
N VAL A 320 -20.06 8.98 -2.75
CA VAL A 320 -21.27 9.63 -3.28
C VAL A 320 -22.38 8.59 -3.30
N ASP A 321 -23.49 8.86 -2.60
CA ASP A 321 -24.66 7.98 -2.53
C ASP A 321 -24.36 6.52 -2.14
N GLY A 322 -23.34 6.31 -1.29
CA GLY A 322 -22.94 4.97 -0.85
C GLY A 322 -22.05 4.22 -1.83
N GLU A 323 -21.53 4.89 -2.86
CA GLU A 323 -20.59 4.32 -3.83
C GLU A 323 -19.30 5.16 -3.90
N PHE A 324 -18.22 4.57 -4.41
CA PHE A 324 -16.98 5.29 -4.70
C PHE A 324 -17.07 5.96 -6.08
N GLY A 325 -16.89 7.27 -6.09
CA GLY A 325 -17.04 8.10 -7.29
C GLY A 325 -15.73 8.39 -8.02
N GLU A 326 -15.80 9.31 -8.98
CA GLU A 326 -14.64 9.77 -9.75
C GLU A 326 -13.58 10.41 -8.86
N TRP A 327 -12.35 9.93 -8.99
CA TRP A 327 -11.23 10.37 -8.17
C TRP A 327 -10.64 11.70 -8.67
N THR A 328 -9.95 12.40 -7.78
CA THR A 328 -9.24 13.65 -8.09
C THR A 328 -7.86 13.66 -7.46
N VAL A 329 -6.91 14.37 -8.06
CA VAL A 329 -5.60 14.60 -7.41
C VAL A 329 -5.81 15.57 -6.24
N PHE A 330 -5.55 15.09 -5.02
CA PHE A 330 -5.66 15.88 -3.80
C PHE A 330 -4.37 16.67 -3.52
N ALA A 331 -3.23 16.00 -3.60
CA ALA A 331 -1.93 16.61 -3.38
C ALA A 331 -0.92 16.04 -4.39
N ARG A 332 -0.06 16.92 -4.91
CA ARG A 332 1.10 16.55 -5.73
C ARG A 332 2.24 17.52 -5.40
N GLY A 333 3.45 17.21 -5.86
CA GLY A 333 4.55 18.19 -5.91
C GLY A 333 4.19 19.45 -6.73
N ARG A 334 5.11 20.40 -6.89
CA ARG A 334 4.81 21.59 -7.70
C ARG A 334 4.59 21.20 -9.17
N GLU A 335 3.93 22.06 -9.95
CA GLU A 335 3.47 21.74 -11.31
C GLU A 335 4.57 21.41 -12.32
N ASP A 336 5.83 21.76 -12.04
CA ASP A 336 7.03 21.47 -12.83
C ASP A 336 7.69 20.11 -12.53
N TRP A 337 7.07 19.26 -11.68
CA TRP A 337 7.66 18.04 -11.12
C TRP A 337 7.43 16.76 -11.93
N ALA A 338 6.86 16.86 -13.14
CA ALA A 338 6.56 15.69 -13.99
C ALA A 338 7.80 14.83 -14.32
N GLU A 339 9.02 15.28 -14.00
CA GLU A 339 10.26 14.55 -14.21
C GLU A 339 11.06 14.24 -12.93
N THR A 340 10.70 14.79 -11.75
CA THR A 340 11.55 14.67 -10.55
C THR A 340 11.00 13.66 -9.54
N ARG A 341 11.78 12.61 -9.24
CA ARG A 341 11.51 11.62 -8.18
C ARG A 341 11.82 12.16 -6.77
N GLU A 342 11.75 13.47 -6.59
CA GLU A 342 12.18 14.18 -5.39
C GLU A 342 11.19 14.01 -4.22
N HIS A 343 9.90 13.81 -4.52
CA HIS A 343 8.85 13.49 -3.56
C HIS A 343 8.09 12.25 -4.00
N ARG A 344 7.92 11.29 -3.11
CA ARG A 344 7.22 10.03 -3.38
C ARG A 344 6.29 9.68 -2.21
N PRO A 345 5.02 10.10 -2.28
CA PRO A 345 4.01 9.78 -1.27
C PRO A 345 3.99 8.28 -1.00
N THR A 346 4.00 7.91 0.27
CA THR A 346 4.16 6.51 0.65
C THR A 346 3.21 6.04 1.73
N GLY A 347 3.00 6.83 2.77
CA GLY A 347 2.14 6.50 3.90
C GLY A 347 1.21 7.65 4.23
N LEU A 348 0.03 7.31 4.76
CA LEU A 348 -1.04 8.22 5.15
C LEU A 348 -1.43 7.93 6.61
N ALA A 349 -1.89 8.95 7.33
CA ALA A 349 -2.52 8.76 8.63
C ALA A 349 -3.41 9.96 8.97
N ILE A 350 -4.38 9.77 9.87
CA ILE A 350 -5.26 10.83 10.36
C ILE A 350 -4.86 11.17 11.79
N GLY A 351 -4.62 12.46 12.06
CA GLY A 351 -4.41 12.93 13.43
C GLY A 351 -5.72 13.04 14.21
N PRO A 352 -5.68 13.09 15.54
CA PRO A 352 -6.87 13.22 16.38
C PRO A 352 -7.67 14.50 16.14
N ASP A 353 -7.05 15.50 15.50
CA ASP A 353 -7.68 16.75 15.10
C ASP A 353 -8.29 16.70 13.68
N GLY A 354 -8.32 15.52 13.04
CA GLY A 354 -8.79 15.31 11.68
C GLY A 354 -7.82 15.77 10.58
N SER A 355 -6.59 16.16 10.90
CA SER A 355 -5.58 16.51 9.88
C SER A 355 -4.99 15.27 9.20
N LEU A 356 -4.60 15.39 7.93
CA LEU A 356 -4.01 14.29 7.17
C LEU A 356 -2.48 14.37 7.20
N PHE A 357 -1.82 13.26 7.51
CA PHE A 357 -0.36 13.11 7.43
C PHE A 357 0.00 12.38 6.14
N ILE A 358 1.11 12.78 5.52
CA ILE A 358 1.64 12.18 4.29
C ILE A 358 3.15 11.98 4.47
N SER A 359 3.63 10.74 4.41
CA SER A 359 5.06 10.45 4.36
C SER A 359 5.59 10.47 2.93
N ASP A 360 6.82 10.96 2.80
CA ASP A 360 7.60 10.98 1.56
C ASP A 360 8.90 10.22 1.78
N ASP A 361 8.98 9.01 1.22
CA ASP A 361 10.13 8.16 1.45
C ASP A 361 11.38 8.65 0.72
N ALA A 362 11.23 9.37 -0.40
CA ALA A 362 12.34 9.88 -1.19
C ALA A 362 13.00 11.09 -0.53
N GLY A 363 12.18 12.02 -0.04
CA GLY A 363 12.64 13.22 0.66
C GLY A 363 12.93 13.01 2.15
N GLY A 364 12.52 11.87 2.73
CA GLY A 364 12.71 11.56 4.15
C GLY A 364 11.89 12.46 5.07
N ARG A 365 10.66 12.81 4.65
CA ARG A 365 9.81 13.84 5.29
C ARG A 365 8.44 13.31 5.64
N ILE A 366 7.81 13.95 6.61
CA ILE A 366 6.40 13.81 6.94
C ILE A 366 5.73 15.18 6.86
N TRP A 367 4.68 15.28 6.07
CA TRP A 367 3.83 16.45 5.93
C TRP A 367 2.55 16.28 6.73
N ARG A 368 2.02 17.37 7.26
CA ARG A 368 0.68 17.45 7.84
C ARG A 368 -0.10 18.47 7.04
N VAL A 369 -1.21 18.04 6.48
CA VAL A 369 -2.13 18.85 5.70
C VAL A 369 -3.27 19.25 6.61
N VAL A 370 -3.42 20.56 6.79
CA VAL A 370 -4.48 21.14 7.61
C VAL A 370 -5.43 21.94 6.75
N TYR A 371 -6.74 21.76 6.96
CA TYR A 371 -7.73 22.61 6.31
C TYR A 371 -7.89 23.89 7.12
N ARG A 372 -7.77 25.02 6.44
CA ARG A 372 -8.15 26.33 6.97
C ARG A 372 -9.35 26.80 6.17
N PRO A 373 -10.56 26.80 6.75
CA PRO A 373 -11.70 27.47 6.13
C PRO A 373 -11.25 28.90 5.81
N GLY A 374 -11.45 29.34 4.57
CA GLY A 374 -10.99 30.65 4.13
C GLY A 374 -11.45 31.77 5.09
N GLY A 375 -10.52 32.67 5.42
CA GLY A 375 -10.89 34.03 5.78
C GLY A 375 -11.42 34.81 4.58
#